data_AF-A0A0B4X532-F1
#
_entry.id   AF-A0A0B4X532-F1
#
_cell.length_a   1.000
_cell.length_b   1.000
_cell.length_c   1.000
_cell.angle_alpha   90.00
_cell.angle_beta   90.00
_cell.angle_gamma   90.00
#
_symmetry.space_group_name_H-M   'P 1'
#
loop_
_entity.id
_entity.type
_entity.pdbx_description
1 polymer ?
#
loop_
_entity_poly.entity_id
_entity_poly.type
_entity_poly.pdbx_seq_one_letter_code
_entity_poly.pdbx_strand_id
1 'polypeptide(L)'
;MSYGSLSAFGDTWCRYSPDTETLEAAHDLVDQYLVFAEEAQVGNDIIDEIELPVPKPVLIKSFGLVIAAEHRPQIRTLLIKAGMTLAQYRDDVGPRMRLKPTTPHGRPRAARSREFERRLDKKLVAVAAERINLGAFYSRAFIEAMH
;
A
#
# COMPACT_ATOMS: atom_id res chain seq x y z
N MET A 1 -0.07 -36.84 -2.49
CA MET A 1 0.26 -35.55 -3.11
C MET A 1 0.18 -34.50 -2.02
N SER A 2 1.34 -34.00 -1.57
CA SER A 2 1.45 -33.07 -0.44
C SER A 2 1.34 -31.64 -0.99
N TYR A 3 0.34 -30.88 -0.56
CA TYR A 3 0.21 -29.48 -0.95
C TYR A 3 1.22 -28.65 -0.15
N GLY A 4 1.98 -27.84 -0.89
CA GLY A 4 3.08 -27.02 -0.38
C GLY A 4 2.63 -25.97 0.62
N SER A 5 3.50 -25.77 1.59
CA SER A 5 3.45 -24.82 2.69
C SER A 5 3.13 -23.38 2.24
N LEU A 6 2.07 -22.79 2.82
CA LEU A 6 1.73 -21.35 2.76
C LEU A 6 2.60 -20.55 3.74
N SER A 7 3.92 -20.61 3.59
CA SER A 7 4.90 -20.02 4.52
C SER A 7 5.92 -19.15 3.80
N ALA A 8 5.47 -18.04 3.21
CA ALA A 8 6.38 -17.06 2.62
C ALA A 8 5.97 -15.59 2.83
N PHE A 9 5.07 -15.32 3.80
CA PHE A 9 4.64 -13.94 4.10
C PHE A 9 5.12 -13.41 5.47
N GLY A 10 5.63 -14.29 6.35
CA GLY A 10 6.06 -13.92 7.70
C GLY A 10 7.53 -13.48 7.80
N ASP A 11 8.42 -14.00 6.96
CA ASP A 11 9.85 -14.01 7.29
C ASP A 11 10.69 -12.88 6.66
N THR A 12 10.15 -12.13 5.69
CA THR A 12 10.92 -11.09 4.98
C THR A 12 10.90 -9.70 5.63
N TRP A 13 10.09 -9.50 6.68
CA TRP A 13 10.04 -8.20 7.40
C TRP A 13 11.05 -8.11 8.55
N CYS A 14 11.76 -9.21 8.83
CA CYS A 14 12.68 -9.39 9.97
C CYS A 14 14.16 -9.26 9.56
N ARG A 15 14.56 -8.11 9.00
CA ARG A 15 15.95 -7.62 9.14
C ARG A 15 16.07 -6.16 8.76
N TYR A 16 15.78 -5.25 9.68
CA TYR A 16 16.25 -3.87 9.56
C TYR A 16 16.39 -3.19 10.93
N SER A 17 17.41 -2.33 11.02
CA SER A 17 18.05 -1.74 12.22
C SER A 17 17.11 -0.92 13.12
N PRO A 18 17.32 -0.89 14.46
CA PRO A 18 16.37 -0.37 15.45
C PRO A 18 16.44 1.17 15.70
N ASP A 19 17.13 1.94 14.85
CA ASP A 19 17.36 3.37 15.13
C ASP A 19 16.19 4.31 14.73
N THR A 20 15.03 3.76 14.35
CA THR A 20 13.81 4.52 13.97
C THR A 20 12.62 4.20 14.89
N GLU A 21 12.86 3.86 16.15
CA GLU A 21 11.84 3.41 17.12
C GLU A 21 11.14 4.54 17.90
N THR A 22 11.13 5.79 17.42
CA THR A 22 10.36 6.86 18.07
C THR A 22 9.05 7.13 17.33
N LEU A 23 7.97 7.30 18.09
CA LEU A 23 6.66 7.68 17.56
C LEU A 23 6.74 9.00 16.78
N GLU A 24 7.61 9.92 17.19
CA GLU A 24 7.87 11.19 16.51
C GLU A 24 8.43 10.97 15.09
N ALA A 25 9.45 10.12 14.93
CA ALA A 25 9.98 9.78 13.60
C ALA A 25 8.93 9.07 12.71
N ALA A 26 8.08 8.25 13.32
CA ALA A 26 6.97 7.62 12.60
C ALA A 26 5.95 8.65 12.10
N HIS A 27 5.65 9.68 12.90
CA HIS A 27 4.81 10.80 12.49
C HIS A 27 5.41 11.56 11.30
N ASP A 28 6.70 11.93 11.38
CA ASP A 28 7.38 12.67 10.31
C ASP A 28 7.34 11.90 8.97
N LEU A 29 7.55 10.59 9.02
CA LEU A 29 7.50 9.73 7.82
C LEU A 29 6.09 9.62 7.24
N VAL A 30 5.07 9.52 8.10
CA VAL A 30 3.67 9.51 7.65
C VAL A 30 3.30 10.85 7.03
N ASP A 31 3.68 11.96 7.64
CA ASP A 31 3.39 13.30 7.13
C ASP A 31 4.09 13.56 5.79
N GLN A 32 5.37 13.17 5.66
CA GLN A 32 6.10 13.23 4.40
C GLN A 32 5.40 12.42 3.30
N TYR A 33 4.91 11.22 3.62
CA TYR A 33 4.16 10.42 2.68
C TYR A 33 2.84 11.06 2.28
N LEU A 34 2.10 11.65 3.21
CA LEU A 34 0.81 12.28 2.94
C LEU A 34 0.96 13.46 1.97
N VAL A 35 1.97 14.31 2.20
CA VAL A 35 2.32 15.41 1.29
C VAL A 35 2.68 14.88 -0.10
N PHE A 36 3.56 13.87 -0.15
CA PHE A 36 3.94 13.23 -1.41
C PHE A 36 2.74 12.66 -2.17
N ALA A 37 1.84 11.94 -1.48
CA ALA A 37 0.69 11.30 -2.10
C ALA A 37 -0.32 12.32 -2.66
N GLU A 38 -0.47 13.47 -1.98
CA GLU A 38 -1.27 14.59 -2.44
C GLU A 38 -0.69 15.21 -3.72
N GLU A 39 0.61 15.52 -3.73
CA GLU A 39 1.31 16.10 -4.89
C GLU A 39 1.33 15.15 -6.09
N ALA A 40 1.55 13.86 -5.86
CA ALA A 40 1.63 12.84 -6.90
C ALA A 40 0.27 12.55 -7.58
N GLN A 41 -0.85 13.02 -6.99
CA GLN A 41 -2.21 12.79 -7.48
C GLN A 41 -2.45 11.33 -7.89
N VAL A 42 -2.07 10.39 -7.01
CA VAL A 42 -2.02 8.95 -7.32
C VAL A 42 -3.39 8.40 -7.76
N GLY A 43 -4.46 8.85 -7.10
CA GLY A 43 -5.82 8.47 -7.47
C GLY A 43 -6.03 6.95 -7.42
N ASN A 44 -6.38 6.35 -8.56
CA ASN A 44 -6.55 4.90 -8.71
C ASN A 44 -5.38 4.23 -9.44
N ASP A 45 -4.30 4.95 -9.69
CA ASP A 45 -3.21 4.44 -10.52
C ASP A 45 -2.39 3.37 -9.78
N ILE A 46 -1.72 2.52 -10.56
CA ILE A 46 -0.72 1.58 -10.03
C ILE A 46 0.65 2.16 -10.37
N ILE A 47 1.45 2.37 -9.33
CA ILE A 47 2.72 3.08 -9.39
C ILE A 47 3.85 2.10 -9.06
N ASP A 48 5.03 2.33 -9.63
CA ASP A 48 6.20 1.56 -9.25
C ASP A 48 6.68 1.96 -7.86
N GLU A 49 7.10 0.98 -7.05
CA GLU A 49 7.56 1.24 -5.67
C GLU A 49 8.78 2.16 -5.62
N ILE A 50 9.60 2.18 -6.68
CA ILE A 50 10.76 3.07 -6.78
C ILE A 50 10.40 4.56 -6.76
N GLU A 51 9.14 4.92 -7.04
CA GLU A 51 8.68 6.32 -6.98
C GLU A 51 8.44 6.80 -5.53
N LEU A 52 8.41 5.92 -4.53
CA LEU A 52 8.19 6.32 -3.14
C LEU A 52 9.40 7.10 -2.59
N PRO A 53 9.16 8.13 -1.73
CA PRO A 53 10.22 8.89 -1.10
C PRO A 53 11.02 8.06 -0.07
N VAL A 54 10.39 7.00 0.45
CA VAL A 54 10.92 6.12 1.50
C VAL A 54 10.48 4.69 1.18
N PRO A 55 11.29 3.65 1.48
CA PRO A 55 10.89 2.27 1.24
C PRO A 55 9.52 1.95 1.84
N LYS A 56 8.64 1.32 1.05
CA LYS A 56 7.27 0.97 1.46
C LYS A 56 7.21 0.20 2.79
N PRO A 57 8.12 -0.75 3.11
CA PRO A 57 8.14 -1.41 4.40
C PRO A 57 8.24 -0.47 5.62
N VAL A 58 9.01 0.61 5.47
CA VAL A 58 9.20 1.59 6.54
C VAL A 58 7.91 2.36 6.75
N LEU A 59 7.27 2.81 5.66
CA LEU A 59 5.99 3.51 5.72
C LEU A 59 4.89 2.66 6.35
N ILE A 60 4.79 1.37 5.97
CA ILE A 60 3.81 0.45 6.58
C ILE A 60 3.99 0.38 8.10
N LYS A 61 5.24 0.27 8.58
CA LYS A 61 5.53 0.24 10.02
C LYS A 61 5.20 1.57 10.69
N SER A 62 5.60 2.70 10.10
CA SER A 62 5.32 4.04 10.63
C SER A 62 3.81 4.31 10.73
N PHE A 63 3.03 3.96 9.71
CA PHE A 63 1.57 4.01 9.78
C PHE A 63 1.02 3.16 10.91
N GLY A 64 1.53 1.93 11.09
CA GLY A 64 1.14 1.06 12.21
C GLY A 64 1.33 1.71 13.58
N LEU A 65 2.49 2.32 13.82
CA LEU A 65 2.81 3.01 15.07
C LEU A 65 1.90 4.22 15.31
N VAL A 66 1.74 5.09 14.30
CA VAL A 66 0.92 6.29 14.40
C VAL A 66 -0.57 5.95 14.60
N ILE A 67 -1.06 4.89 13.93
CA ILE A 67 -2.44 4.40 14.09
C ILE A 67 -2.68 3.83 15.49
N ALA A 68 -1.71 3.09 16.02
CA ALA A 68 -1.78 2.54 17.37
C ALA A 68 -1.81 3.64 18.44
N ALA A 69 -1.05 4.72 18.24
CA ALA A 69 -1.00 5.85 19.17
C ALA A 69 -2.18 6.84 19.03
N GLU A 70 -2.96 6.80 17.95
CA GLU A 70 -4.06 7.75 17.73
C GLU A 70 -5.34 7.35 18.47
N HIS A 71 -5.74 8.21 19.42
CA HIS A 71 -6.89 7.97 20.28
C HIS A 71 -8.22 8.35 19.60
N ARG A 72 -8.21 9.33 18.69
CA ARG A 72 -9.42 9.83 18.02
C ARG A 72 -9.82 8.89 16.87
N PRO A 73 -11.00 8.25 16.94
CA PRO A 73 -11.40 7.23 15.96
C PRO A 73 -11.55 7.76 14.53
N GLN A 74 -11.96 9.02 14.38
CA GLN A 74 -12.09 9.68 13.08
C GLN A 74 -10.72 9.81 12.39
N ILE A 75 -9.71 10.33 13.09
CA ILE A 75 -8.35 10.50 12.57
C ILE A 75 -7.71 9.14 12.29
N ARG A 76 -7.88 8.18 13.21
CA ARG A 76 -7.41 6.82 13.01
C ARG A 76 -7.98 6.17 11.75
N THR A 77 -9.27 6.36 11.48
CA THR A 77 -9.91 5.85 10.26
C THR A 77 -9.31 6.49 9.00
N LEU A 78 -8.96 7.78 9.05
CA LEU A 78 -8.29 8.47 7.93
C LEU A 78 -6.87 7.93 7.73
N LEU A 79 -6.11 7.73 8.81
CA LEU A 79 -4.77 7.15 8.75
C LEU A 79 -4.78 5.73 8.18
N ILE A 80 -5.74 4.89 8.58
CA ILE A 80 -5.92 3.55 8.00
C ILE A 80 -6.18 3.66 6.48
N LYS A 81 -7.10 4.53 6.07
CA LYS A 81 -7.42 4.73 4.65
C LYS A 81 -6.22 5.22 3.86
N ALA A 82 -5.46 6.16 4.41
CA ALA A 82 -4.23 6.68 3.81
C ALA A 82 -3.17 5.58 3.72
N GLY A 83 -2.88 4.86 4.80
CA GLY A 83 -1.92 3.77 4.81
C GLY A 83 -2.28 2.63 3.84
N MET A 84 -3.57 2.38 3.62
CA MET A 84 -4.04 1.40 2.62
C MET A 84 -3.73 1.79 1.17
N THR A 85 -3.44 3.07 0.89
CA THR A 85 -3.04 3.51 -0.47
C THR A 85 -1.63 3.03 -0.83
N LEU A 86 -0.81 2.64 0.14
CA LEU A 86 0.50 2.01 -0.12
C LEU A 86 0.38 0.75 -0.98
N ALA A 87 -0.79 0.08 -0.99
CA ALA A 87 -1.05 -1.07 -1.86
C ALA A 87 -0.96 -0.74 -3.36
N GLN A 88 -1.10 0.53 -3.75
CA GLN A 88 -1.01 0.98 -5.15
C GLN A 88 0.43 0.99 -5.68
N TYR A 89 1.42 1.05 -4.79
CA TYR A 89 2.84 1.00 -5.13
C TYR A 89 3.28 -0.46 -5.20
N ARG A 90 3.86 -0.88 -6.31
CA ARG A 90 4.20 -2.28 -6.57
C ARG A 90 5.55 -2.36 -7.27
N ASP A 91 6.34 -3.36 -6.93
CA ASP A 91 7.56 -3.66 -7.67
C ASP A 91 7.29 -4.01 -9.14
N ASP A 92 8.26 -3.74 -9.99
CA ASP A 92 8.29 -4.11 -11.41
C ASP A 92 6.99 -3.73 -12.14
N VAL A 93 6.53 -2.50 -11.94
CA VAL A 93 5.42 -1.92 -12.72
C VAL A 93 5.98 -1.23 -13.96
N GLY A 94 7.15 -0.60 -13.83
CA GLY A 94 7.72 0.28 -14.84
C GLY A 94 6.94 1.60 -14.89
N PRO A 95 6.64 2.15 -16.09
CA PRO A 95 5.87 3.38 -16.17
C PRO A 95 4.49 3.27 -15.50
N ARG A 96 4.13 4.28 -14.70
CA ARG A 96 2.83 4.42 -14.02
C ARG A 96 1.65 3.96 -14.87
N MET A 97 0.88 3.00 -14.36
CA MET A 97 -0.33 2.50 -15.01
C MET A 97 -1.53 3.37 -14.63
N ARG A 98 -1.92 4.26 -15.54
CA ARG A 98 -3.04 5.18 -15.32
C ARG A 98 -4.40 4.50 -15.47
N LEU A 99 -5.23 4.54 -14.43
CA LEU A 99 -6.58 4.01 -14.44
C LEU A 99 -7.60 5.15 -14.55
N LYS A 100 -8.09 5.36 -15.77
CA LYS A 100 -9.18 6.30 -16.05
C LYS A 100 -10.47 5.53 -16.33
N PRO A 101 -11.57 5.84 -15.65
CA PRO A 101 -12.89 5.33 -16.02
C PRO A 101 -13.16 5.68 -17.49
N THR A 102 -13.44 4.67 -18.30
CA THR A 102 -13.87 4.89 -19.69
C THR A 102 -15.39 5.01 -19.76
N THR A 103 -15.88 5.74 -20.76
CA THR A 103 -17.31 5.77 -21.10
C THR A 103 -17.83 4.35 -21.39
N PRO A 104 -19.15 4.11 -21.35
CA PRO A 104 -19.75 2.78 -21.57
C PRO A 104 -19.34 2.11 -22.89
N HIS A 105 -18.91 2.89 -23.88
CA HIS A 105 -18.44 2.40 -25.18
C HIS A 105 -17.00 1.83 -25.15
N GLY A 106 -16.27 2.01 -24.04
CA GLY A 106 -14.96 1.42 -23.79
C GLY A 106 -13.88 1.81 -24.81
N ARG A 107 -12.73 1.13 -24.72
CA ARG A 107 -11.63 1.30 -25.68
C ARG A 107 -11.89 0.46 -26.94
N PRO A 108 -11.66 0.99 -28.17
CA PRO A 108 -11.75 0.23 -29.41
C PRO A 108 -10.91 -1.05 -29.36
N ARG A 109 -11.44 -2.15 -29.90
CA ARG A 109 -10.80 -3.49 -29.83
C ARG A 109 -9.40 -3.51 -30.46
N ALA A 110 -9.14 -2.67 -31.47
CA ALA A 110 -7.84 -2.52 -32.11
C ALA A 110 -6.75 -1.90 -31.21
N ALA A 111 -7.14 -1.17 -30.16
CA ALA A 111 -6.22 -0.55 -29.19
C ALA A 111 -6.02 -1.39 -27.91
N ARG A 112 -6.53 -2.63 -27.89
CA ARG A 112 -6.44 -3.56 -26.76
C ARG A 112 -5.24 -4.49 -26.93
N SER A 113 -4.24 -4.35 -26.06
CA SER A 113 -3.16 -5.34 -25.95
C SER A 113 -3.53 -6.39 -24.91
N ARG A 114 -3.68 -7.65 -25.33
CA ARG A 114 -4.01 -8.76 -24.42
C ARG A 114 -2.95 -8.97 -23.35
N GLU A 115 -1.68 -8.74 -23.69
CA GLU A 115 -0.58 -8.85 -22.73
C GLU A 115 -0.66 -7.77 -21.67
N PHE A 116 -0.93 -6.52 -22.08
CA PHE A 116 -1.15 -5.42 -21.16
C PHE A 116 -2.36 -5.66 -20.25
N GLU A 117 -3.48 -6.13 -20.81
CA GLU A 117 -4.68 -6.47 -20.04
C GLU A 117 -4.40 -7.54 -18.99
N ARG A 118 -3.71 -8.64 -19.35
CA ARG A 118 -3.32 -9.69 -18.41
C ARG A 118 -2.37 -9.18 -17.32
N ARG A 119 -1.40 -8.35 -17.70
CA ARG A 119 -0.46 -7.76 -16.75
C ARG A 119 -1.18 -6.83 -15.78
N LEU A 120 -2.08 -5.99 -16.30
CA LEU A 120 -2.89 -5.08 -15.51
C LEU A 120 -3.80 -5.85 -14.54
N ASP A 121 -4.52 -6.86 -15.02
CA ASP A 121 -5.40 -7.68 -14.18
C ASP A 121 -4.64 -8.35 -13.03
N LYS A 122 -3.47 -8.93 -13.33
CA LYS A 122 -2.57 -9.50 -12.30
C LYS A 122 -2.16 -8.46 -11.25
N LYS A 123 -1.81 -7.24 -11.68
CA LYS A 123 -1.42 -6.16 -10.75
C LYS A 123 -2.63 -5.66 -9.94
N LEU A 124 -3.81 -5.53 -10.54
CA LEU A 124 -5.05 -5.15 -9.85
C LEU A 124 -5.44 -6.15 -8.76
N VAL A 125 -5.38 -7.44 -9.05
CA VAL A 125 -5.62 -8.49 -8.06
C VAL A 125 -4.61 -8.40 -6.91
N ALA A 126 -3.33 -8.18 -7.21
CA ALA A 126 -2.30 -8.02 -6.19
C ALA A 126 -2.52 -6.77 -5.31
N VAL A 127 -2.87 -5.63 -5.91
CA VAL A 127 -3.22 -4.39 -5.19
C VAL A 127 -4.43 -4.62 -4.28
N ALA A 128 -5.47 -5.29 -4.78
CA ALA A 128 -6.67 -5.57 -3.98
C ALA A 128 -6.36 -6.48 -2.78
N ALA A 129 -5.58 -7.54 -2.99
CA ALA A 129 -5.15 -8.45 -1.93
C ALA A 129 -4.30 -7.73 -0.86
N GLU A 130 -3.32 -6.94 -1.29
CA GLU A 130 -2.49 -6.17 -0.37
C GLU A 130 -3.29 -5.13 0.41
N ARG A 131 -4.25 -4.45 -0.23
CA ARG A 131 -5.11 -3.47 0.44
C ARG A 131 -5.93 -4.11 1.55
N ILE A 132 -6.46 -5.32 1.35
CA ILE A 132 -7.16 -6.09 2.39
C ILE A 132 -6.20 -6.41 3.54
N ASN A 133 -4.99 -6.87 3.22
CA ASN A 133 -3.98 -7.23 4.23
C ASN A 133 -3.55 -6.02 5.06
N LEU A 134 -3.30 -4.86 4.43
CA LEU A 134 -2.97 -3.62 5.13
C LEU A 134 -4.12 -3.16 6.04
N GLY A 135 -5.36 -3.23 5.57
CA GLY A 135 -6.52 -2.89 6.38
C GLY A 135 -6.66 -3.77 7.63
N ALA A 136 -6.44 -5.08 7.48
CA ALA A 136 -6.42 -6.02 8.60
C ALA A 136 -5.25 -5.78 9.56
N PHE A 137 -4.05 -5.55 9.02
CA PHE A 137 -2.84 -5.25 9.80
C PHE A 137 -3.01 -4.00 10.67
N TYR A 138 -3.44 -2.88 10.08
CA TYR A 138 -3.60 -1.63 10.84
C TYR A 138 -4.73 -1.70 11.86
N SER A 139 -5.82 -2.39 11.53
CA SER A 139 -6.92 -2.60 12.48
C SER A 139 -6.47 -3.42 13.69
N ARG A 140 -5.59 -4.40 13.47
CA ARG A 140 -5.02 -5.25 14.53
C ARG A 140 -4.00 -4.49 15.39
N ALA A 141 -3.12 -3.70 14.79
CA ALA A 141 -2.12 -2.91 15.51
C ALA A 141 -2.75 -2.02 16.60
N PHE A 142 -3.94 -1.45 16.32
CA PHE A 142 -4.69 -0.70 17.31
C PHE A 142 -5.26 -1.56 18.45
N ILE A 143 -5.82 -2.74 18.13
CA ILE A 143 -6.38 -3.64 19.16
C ILE A 143 -5.29 -4.07 20.14
N GLU A 144 -4.12 -4.43 19.62
CA GLU A 144 -2.99 -4.85 20.46
C GLU A 144 -2.42 -3.71 21.30
N ALA A 145 -2.48 -2.45 20.84
CA ALA A 145 -2.04 -1.29 21.62
C ALA A 145 -3.01 -0.88 22.74
N MET A 146 -4.26 -1.35 22.70
CA MET A 146 -5.29 -1.09 23.71
C MET A 146 -5.32 -2.14 24.84
N HIS A 147 -4.52 -3.20 24.73
CA HIS A 147 -4.41 -4.32 25.67
C HIS A 147 -3.04 -4.36 26.34
#